data_AF-A0A4Y3WKN1-F1
#
_entry.id   AF-A0A4Y3WKN1-F1
#
_cell.length_a   1.000
_cell.length_b   1.000
_cell.length_c   1.000
_cell.angle_alpha   90.00
_cell.angle_beta   90.00
_cell.angle_gamma   90.00
#
_symmetry.space_group_name_H-M   'P 1'
#
loop_
_entity.id
_entity.type
_entity.pdbx_description
1 polymer ?
#
loop_
_entity_poly.entity_id
_entity_poly.type
_entity_poly.pdbx_seq_one_letter_code
_entity_poly.pdbx_strand_id
1 'polypeptide(L)'
;MEMNEVIRHRRSELGMSQGDLAAKVGVDRRQIRRYEAGETQPTLSVAKTIARALGISIDELAGDETHRIDLTGDWWACWQSWKDGVEVLNPHEIRMSQRGDTVEFVAVTRGTPVEGGGYTWQGEMRVWDNEVLMGWYVANEGAIRSKGTVYFTLHQHGVNAVGRWVGLSYDGPIITGWGALAKTKDEVVALMDKLRSDEKASAS
;
A
#
# COMPACT_ATOMS: atom_id res chain seq x y z
N MET A 1 -19.49 -9.03 0.17
CA MET A 1 -20.16 -10.13 -0.59
C MET A 1 -19.91 -11.44 0.14
N GLU A 2 -20.87 -12.37 0.17
CA GLU A 2 -20.64 -13.71 0.73
C GLU A 2 -19.89 -14.61 -0.28
N MET A 3 -19.17 -15.64 0.18
CA MET A 3 -18.34 -16.51 -0.70
C MET A 3 -19.09 -17.06 -1.93
N ASN A 4 -20.36 -17.46 -1.76
CA ASN A 4 -21.17 -17.97 -2.87
C ASN A 4 -21.40 -16.90 -3.97
N GLU A 5 -21.54 -15.64 -3.56
CA GLU A 5 -21.67 -14.50 -4.47
C GLU A 5 -20.34 -14.21 -5.17
N VAL A 6 -19.23 -14.25 -4.43
CA VAL A 6 -17.88 -14.07 -5.00
C VAL A 6 -17.60 -15.13 -6.07
N ILE A 7 -17.88 -16.41 -5.80
CA ILE A 7 -17.70 -17.52 -6.77
C ILE A 7 -18.48 -17.21 -8.05
N ARG A 8 -19.77 -16.91 -7.91
CA ARG A 8 -20.66 -16.66 -9.04
C ARG A 8 -20.25 -15.43 -9.84
N HIS A 9 -19.91 -14.35 -9.15
CA HIS A 9 -19.54 -13.07 -9.75
C HIS A 9 -18.24 -13.22 -10.55
N ARG A 10 -17.15 -13.67 -9.92
CA ARG A 10 -15.84 -13.83 -10.57
C ARG A 10 -15.88 -14.84 -11.71
N ARG A 11 -16.62 -15.95 -11.56
CA ARG A 11 -16.82 -16.91 -12.65
C ARG A 11 -17.45 -16.24 -13.88
N SER A 12 -18.46 -15.40 -13.65
CA SER A 12 -19.20 -14.73 -14.72
C SER A 12 -18.36 -13.65 -15.41
N GLU A 13 -17.56 -12.88 -14.65
CA GLU A 13 -16.60 -11.91 -15.20
C GLU A 13 -15.55 -12.56 -16.11
N LEU A 14 -15.11 -13.77 -15.77
CA LEU A 14 -14.17 -14.55 -16.58
C LEU A 14 -14.83 -15.27 -17.77
N GLY A 15 -16.13 -15.06 -18.00
CA GLY A 15 -16.87 -15.70 -19.10
C GLY A 15 -17.00 -17.22 -18.96
N MET A 16 -16.80 -17.78 -17.77
CA MET A 16 -16.84 -19.23 -17.54
C MET A 16 -18.27 -19.70 -17.27
N SER A 17 -18.67 -20.84 -17.84
CA SER A 17 -19.86 -21.56 -17.39
C SER A 17 -19.59 -22.28 -16.06
N GLN A 18 -20.64 -22.69 -15.35
CA GLN A 18 -20.49 -23.56 -14.16
C GLN A 18 -19.78 -24.87 -14.49
N GLY A 19 -19.92 -25.37 -15.73
CA GLY A 19 -19.21 -26.57 -16.20
C GLY A 19 -17.72 -26.33 -16.38
N ASP A 20 -17.32 -25.15 -16.87
CA ASP A 20 -15.91 -24.81 -17.07
C ASP A 20 -15.18 -24.66 -15.74
N LEU A 21 -15.81 -24.00 -14.76
CA LEU A 21 -15.26 -23.90 -13.41
C LEU A 21 -15.16 -25.29 -12.75
N ALA A 22 -16.20 -26.13 -12.91
CA ALA A 22 -16.19 -27.49 -12.39
C ALA A 22 -15.04 -28.33 -12.96
N ALA A 23 -14.81 -28.24 -14.28
CA ALA A 23 -13.69 -28.92 -14.95
C ALA A 23 -12.33 -28.43 -14.45
N LYS A 24 -12.15 -27.12 -14.22
CA LYS A 24 -10.91 -26.56 -13.66
C LYS A 24 -10.66 -26.96 -12.21
N VAL A 25 -11.72 -27.06 -11.42
CA VAL A 25 -11.64 -27.37 -9.98
C VAL A 25 -11.56 -28.87 -9.72
N GLY A 26 -11.98 -29.71 -10.68
CA GLY A 26 -12.02 -31.16 -10.55
C GLY A 26 -13.21 -31.65 -9.72
N VAL A 27 -14.36 -30.99 -9.82
CA VAL A 27 -15.61 -31.34 -9.11
C VAL A 27 -16.77 -31.48 -10.09
N ASP A 28 -17.90 -32.02 -9.63
CA ASP A 28 -19.10 -32.10 -10.46
C ASP A 28 -19.76 -30.71 -10.65
N ARG A 29 -20.33 -30.45 -11.83
CA ARG A 29 -21.05 -29.17 -12.12
C ARG A 29 -22.14 -28.88 -11.09
N ARG A 30 -22.81 -29.90 -10.58
CA ARG A 30 -23.83 -29.76 -9.52
C ARG A 30 -23.23 -29.24 -8.22
N GLN A 31 -21.97 -29.58 -7.90
CA GLN A 31 -21.30 -29.04 -6.71
C GLN A 31 -21.08 -27.54 -6.85
N ILE A 32 -20.55 -27.07 -7.98
CA ILE A 32 -20.40 -25.63 -8.26
C ILE A 32 -21.75 -24.91 -8.15
N ARG A 33 -22.81 -25.48 -8.73
CA ARG A 33 -24.16 -24.91 -8.60
C ARG A 33 -24.60 -24.77 -7.15
N ARG A 34 -24.38 -25.78 -6.30
CA ARG A 34 -24.75 -25.73 -4.87
C ARG A 34 -23.90 -24.72 -4.10
N TYR A 35 -22.61 -24.60 -4.43
CA TYR A 35 -21.73 -23.59 -3.84
C TYR A 35 -22.21 -22.17 -4.18
N GLU A 36 -22.50 -21.89 -5.45
CA GLU A 36 -23.00 -20.56 -5.89
C GLU A 36 -24.39 -20.23 -5.34
N ALA A 37 -25.21 -21.25 -5.05
CA ALA A 37 -26.51 -21.08 -4.42
C ALA A 37 -26.44 -20.92 -2.89
N GLY A 38 -25.26 -21.08 -2.27
CA GLY A 38 -25.10 -21.07 -0.82
C GLY A 38 -25.70 -22.29 -0.10
N GLU A 39 -26.14 -23.31 -0.85
CA GLU A 39 -26.76 -24.53 -0.29
C GLU A 39 -25.74 -25.43 0.42
N THR A 40 -24.46 -25.29 0.09
CA THR A 40 -23.36 -26.08 0.68
C THR A 40 -22.08 -25.27 0.61
N GLN A 41 -21.23 -25.41 1.62
CA GLN A 41 -19.90 -24.80 1.62
C GLN A 41 -18.86 -25.76 1.03
N PRO A 42 -17.93 -25.29 0.19
CA PRO A 42 -16.78 -26.09 -0.24
C PRO A 42 -15.89 -26.43 0.96
N THR A 43 -15.21 -27.58 0.91
CA THR A 43 -14.13 -27.86 1.86
C THR A 43 -12.98 -26.88 1.61
N LEU A 44 -12.09 -26.67 2.58
CA LEU A 44 -10.92 -25.80 2.41
C LEU A 44 -10.06 -26.19 1.19
N SER A 45 -9.91 -27.50 0.94
CA SER A 45 -9.19 -28.00 -0.24
C SER A 45 -9.86 -27.58 -1.55
N VAL A 46 -11.19 -27.70 -1.64
CA VAL A 46 -11.95 -27.30 -2.83
C VAL A 46 -11.97 -25.77 -2.98
N ALA A 47 -12.14 -25.02 -1.88
CA ALA A 47 -12.10 -23.57 -1.88
C ALA A 47 -10.76 -23.02 -2.40
N LYS A 48 -9.62 -23.59 -1.99
CA LYS A 48 -8.29 -23.22 -2.54
C LYS A 48 -8.19 -23.44 -4.04
N THR A 49 -8.76 -24.53 -4.56
CA THR A 49 -8.75 -24.81 -5.99
C THR A 49 -9.70 -23.89 -6.75
N ILE A 50 -10.87 -23.55 -6.18
CA ILE A 50 -11.79 -22.55 -6.72
C ILE A 50 -11.11 -21.18 -6.81
N ALA A 51 -10.49 -20.71 -5.73
CA ALA A 51 -9.77 -19.44 -5.69
C ALA A 51 -8.69 -19.37 -6.80
N ARG A 52 -7.89 -20.43 -6.93
CA ARG A 52 -6.88 -20.55 -7.99
C ARG A 52 -7.49 -20.55 -9.39
N ALA A 53 -8.59 -21.27 -9.60
CA ALA A 53 -9.27 -21.32 -10.90
C ALA A 53 -9.90 -19.98 -11.32
N LEU A 54 -10.30 -19.17 -10.34
CA LEU A 54 -10.86 -17.83 -10.50
C LEU A 54 -9.81 -16.71 -10.45
N GLY A 55 -8.55 -17.02 -10.19
CA GLY A 55 -7.46 -16.05 -10.13
C GLY A 55 -7.57 -15.05 -8.97
N ILE A 56 -8.10 -15.48 -7.83
CA ILE A 56 -8.23 -14.69 -6.59
C ILE A 56 -7.59 -15.42 -5.41
N SER A 57 -7.38 -14.72 -4.30
CA SER A 57 -6.95 -15.29 -3.03
C SER A 57 -8.08 -16.05 -2.32
N ILE A 58 -7.72 -16.84 -1.30
CA ILE A 58 -8.70 -17.55 -0.48
C ILE A 58 -9.52 -16.58 0.37
N ASP A 59 -8.93 -15.46 0.77
CA ASP A 59 -9.56 -14.41 1.59
C ASP A 59 -10.57 -13.63 0.73
N GLU A 60 -10.18 -13.22 -0.49
CA GLU A 60 -11.12 -12.66 -1.48
C GLU A 60 -12.28 -13.62 -1.76
N LEU A 61 -12.00 -14.93 -1.89
CA LEU A 61 -13.03 -15.94 -2.08
C LEU A 61 -13.97 -16.03 -0.87
N ALA A 62 -13.45 -15.91 0.35
CA ALA A 62 -14.23 -15.98 1.59
C ALA A 62 -15.21 -14.80 1.77
N GLY A 63 -15.09 -13.76 0.93
CA GLY A 63 -15.94 -12.57 1.01
C GLY A 63 -15.27 -11.40 1.73
N ASP A 64 -13.98 -11.55 2.11
CA ASP A 64 -13.20 -10.42 2.58
C ASP A 64 -13.05 -9.44 1.42
N GLU A 65 -13.78 -8.33 1.50
CA GLU A 65 -13.68 -7.23 0.55
C GLU A 65 -12.30 -6.60 0.67
N THR A 66 -11.28 -7.18 0.04
CA THR A 66 -10.15 -6.36 -0.37
C THR A 66 -10.63 -5.53 -1.56
N HIS A 67 -11.38 -4.46 -1.29
CA HIS A 67 -11.26 -3.24 -2.09
C HIS A 67 -9.79 -2.84 -1.98
N ARG A 68 -8.90 -3.49 -2.74
CA ARG A 68 -7.49 -3.14 -2.77
C ARG A 68 -7.44 -1.70 -3.22
N ILE A 69 -7.04 -0.82 -2.30
CA ILE A 69 -6.87 0.58 -2.61
C ILE A 69 -5.79 0.65 -3.68
N ASP A 70 -6.12 1.22 -4.84
CA ASP A 70 -5.14 1.50 -5.89
C ASP A 70 -4.41 2.80 -5.54
N LEU A 71 -3.14 2.65 -5.18
CA LEU A 71 -2.24 3.75 -4.85
C LEU A 71 -1.44 4.23 -6.07
N THR A 72 -1.66 3.66 -7.25
CA THR A 72 -0.94 4.07 -8.46
C THR A 72 -1.22 5.53 -8.82
N GLY A 73 -0.17 6.24 -9.26
CA GLY A 73 -0.29 7.59 -9.81
C GLY A 73 0.70 8.58 -9.21
N ASP A 74 0.40 9.86 -9.40
CA ASP A 74 1.19 10.97 -8.88
C ASP A 74 0.74 11.33 -7.47
N TRP A 75 1.71 11.57 -6.60
CA TRP A 75 1.52 11.85 -5.18
C TRP A 75 2.52 12.90 -4.71
N TRP A 76 2.24 13.47 -3.55
CA TRP A 76 3.15 14.30 -2.79
C TRP A 76 3.61 13.54 -1.55
N ALA A 77 4.91 13.53 -1.31
CA ALA A 77 5.51 13.08 -0.07
C ALA A 77 6.06 14.28 0.70
N CYS A 78 5.96 14.26 2.02
CA CYS A 78 6.60 15.24 2.88
C CYS A 78 7.30 14.54 4.04
N TRP A 79 8.53 14.93 4.29
CA TRP A 79 9.39 14.33 5.31
C TRP A 79 9.83 15.40 6.29
N GLN A 80 9.67 15.12 7.57
CA GLN A 80 10.34 15.86 8.64
C GLN A 80 11.79 15.40 8.69
N SER A 81 12.73 16.34 8.64
CA SER A 81 14.17 16.11 8.70
C SER A 81 14.85 17.23 9.50
N TRP A 82 16.17 17.14 9.70
CA TRP A 82 16.93 18.15 10.42
C TRP A 82 18.17 18.55 9.64
N LYS A 83 18.43 19.85 9.58
CA LYS A 83 19.66 20.44 9.04
C LYS A 83 20.19 21.47 10.03
N ASP A 84 21.44 21.29 10.46
CA ASP A 84 22.09 22.15 11.45
C ASP A 84 21.27 22.36 12.74
N GLY A 85 20.59 21.30 13.19
CA GLY A 85 19.71 21.31 14.37
C GLY A 85 18.34 21.95 14.14
N VAL A 86 18.08 22.51 12.96
CA VAL A 86 16.80 23.11 12.59
C VAL A 86 15.95 22.08 11.87
N GLU A 87 14.69 21.93 12.31
CA GLU A 87 13.71 21.09 11.62
C GLU A 87 13.38 21.66 10.24
N VAL A 88 13.35 20.78 9.23
CA VAL A 88 12.97 21.09 7.86
C VAL A 88 11.93 20.10 7.37
N LEU A 89 10.83 20.62 6.83
CA LEU A 89 9.85 19.84 6.06
C LEU A 89 10.22 19.89 4.58
N ASN A 90 10.23 18.73 3.92
CA ASN A 90 10.59 18.61 2.51
C ASN A 90 9.44 18.02 1.66
N PRO A 91 8.43 18.81 1.29
CA PRO A 91 7.35 18.38 0.41
C PRO A 91 7.82 18.30 -1.05
N HIS A 92 7.60 17.17 -1.70
CA HIS A 92 7.96 16.96 -3.10
C HIS A 92 7.14 15.88 -3.79
N GLU A 93 7.13 15.92 -5.12
CA GLU A 93 6.41 14.95 -5.94
C GLU A 93 7.10 13.59 -5.97
N ILE A 94 6.30 12.56 -5.81
CA ILE A 94 6.67 11.16 -6.02
C ILE A 94 5.68 10.53 -7.02
N ARG A 95 6.11 9.46 -7.67
CA ARG A 95 5.24 8.60 -8.48
C ARG A 95 5.19 7.22 -7.89
N MET A 96 3.98 6.68 -7.73
CA MET A 96 3.72 5.37 -7.15
C MET A 96 3.19 4.41 -8.22
N SER A 97 3.66 3.18 -8.22
CA SER A 97 3.17 2.09 -9.09
C SER A 97 2.89 0.86 -8.25
N GLN A 98 1.64 0.38 -8.29
CA GLN A 98 1.22 -0.78 -7.51
C GLN A 98 1.11 -2.04 -8.38
N ARG A 99 1.64 -3.15 -7.86
CA ARG A 99 1.48 -4.50 -8.40
C ARG A 99 1.08 -5.45 -7.25
N GLY A 100 -0.20 -5.79 -7.20
CA GLY A 100 -0.75 -6.57 -6.08
C GLY A 100 -0.66 -5.77 -4.79
N ASP A 101 0.00 -6.33 -3.77
CA ASP A 101 0.20 -5.66 -2.48
C ASP A 101 1.50 -4.86 -2.42
N THR A 102 2.32 -4.88 -3.47
CA THR A 102 3.59 -4.16 -3.54
C THR A 102 3.41 -2.82 -4.24
N VAL A 103 3.96 -1.76 -3.66
CA VAL A 103 3.95 -0.39 -4.17
C VAL A 103 5.38 0.09 -4.30
N GLU A 104 5.82 0.28 -5.53
CA GLU A 104 7.09 0.96 -5.83
C GLU A 104 6.84 2.47 -5.88
N PHE A 105 7.81 3.25 -5.41
CA PHE A 105 7.71 4.70 -5.42
C PHE A 105 9.05 5.35 -5.70
N VAL A 106 9.02 6.41 -6.50
CA VAL A 106 10.21 7.15 -6.93
C VAL A 106 9.98 8.64 -6.76
N ALA A 107 11.01 9.35 -6.30
CA ALA A 107 11.01 10.81 -6.27
C ALA A 107 11.11 11.36 -7.69
N VAL A 108 10.11 12.14 -8.10
CA VAL A 108 10.07 12.81 -9.42
C VAL A 108 10.88 14.11 -9.38
N THR A 109 10.97 14.72 -8.20
CA THR A 109 11.73 15.95 -7.96
C THR A 109 12.65 15.78 -6.76
N ARG A 110 13.71 16.60 -6.67
CA ARG A 110 14.67 16.59 -5.55
C ARG A 110 14.11 17.20 -4.25
N GLY A 111 12.94 17.84 -4.32
CA GLY A 111 12.30 18.62 -3.25
C GLY A 111 13.03 19.89 -2.84
N THR A 112 14.33 19.79 -2.57
CA THR A 112 15.23 20.92 -2.29
C THR A 112 16.20 21.13 -3.47
N PRO A 113 16.68 22.36 -3.73
CA PRO A 113 17.79 22.57 -4.65
C PRO A 113 19.04 21.73 -4.29
N VAL A 114 19.89 21.46 -5.28
CA VAL A 114 21.12 20.64 -5.10
C VAL A 114 22.04 21.23 -4.02
N GLU A 115 22.21 22.55 -4.02
CA GLU A 115 22.98 23.30 -3.02
C GLU A 115 22.42 23.15 -1.61
N GLY A 116 21.11 22.90 -1.49
CA GLY A 116 20.45 22.64 -0.21
C GLY A 116 20.54 21.18 0.26
N GLY A 117 21.08 20.27 -0.56
CA GLY A 117 21.20 18.84 -0.28
C GLY A 117 20.08 17.99 -0.89
N GLY A 118 19.37 18.49 -1.90
CA GLY A 118 18.28 17.74 -2.54
C GLY A 118 18.76 16.59 -3.43
N TYR A 119 18.06 15.46 -3.35
CA TYR A 119 18.39 14.21 -4.02
C TYR A 119 17.15 13.46 -4.49
N THR A 120 17.35 12.55 -5.44
CA THR A 120 16.29 11.63 -5.86
C THR A 120 16.45 10.31 -5.13
N TRP A 121 15.34 9.62 -4.91
CA TRP A 121 15.34 8.41 -4.12
C TRP A 121 14.21 7.52 -4.60
N GLN A 122 14.29 6.25 -4.24
CA GLN A 122 13.30 5.26 -4.57
C GLN A 122 13.05 4.35 -3.38
N GLY A 123 11.92 3.66 -3.40
CA GLY A 123 11.54 2.73 -2.36
C GLY A 123 10.49 1.74 -2.81
N GLU A 124 10.21 0.81 -1.91
CA GLU A 124 9.15 -0.16 -2.05
C GLU A 124 8.44 -0.30 -0.71
N MET A 125 7.10 -0.30 -0.74
CA MET A 125 6.23 -0.57 0.40
C MET A 125 5.30 -1.73 0.07
N ARG A 126 4.93 -2.49 1.09
CA ARG A 126 3.82 -3.43 1.03
C ARG A 126 2.59 -2.85 1.70
N VAL A 127 1.43 -3.04 1.08
CA VAL A 127 0.10 -2.80 1.65
C VAL A 127 -0.31 -4.01 2.49
N TRP A 128 -0.72 -3.76 3.73
CA TRP A 128 -1.25 -4.75 4.66
C TRP A 128 -2.67 -4.34 5.05
N ASP A 129 -3.63 -5.22 4.77
CA ASP A 129 -5.03 -5.09 5.17
C ASP A 129 -5.69 -3.76 4.78
N ASN A 130 -5.20 -3.08 3.72
CA ASN A 130 -5.59 -1.70 3.33
C ASN A 130 -5.42 -0.63 4.43
N GLU A 131 -4.73 -0.95 5.52
CA GLU A 131 -4.56 -0.06 6.67
C GLU A 131 -3.11 0.37 6.87
N VAL A 132 -2.15 -0.45 6.48
CA VAL A 132 -0.74 -0.23 6.80
C VAL A 132 0.13 -0.32 5.54
N LEU A 133 1.05 0.64 5.41
CA LEU A 133 2.13 0.61 4.42
C LEU A 133 3.46 0.45 5.16
N MET A 134 4.22 -0.58 4.83
CA MET A 134 5.55 -0.81 5.41
C MET A 134 6.57 -1.11 4.33
N GLY A 135 7.76 -0.52 4.45
CA GLY A 135 8.75 -0.68 3.40
C GLY A 135 10.08 0.00 3.64
N TRP A 136 10.82 0.21 2.56
CA TRP A 136 12.16 0.79 2.57
C TRP A 136 12.30 1.90 1.53
N TYR A 137 13.31 2.75 1.72
CA TYR A 137 13.75 3.75 0.74
C TYR A 137 15.27 3.86 0.69
N VAL A 138 15.81 4.32 -0.42
CA VAL A 138 17.24 4.54 -0.68
C VAL A 138 17.45 5.73 -1.62
N ALA A 139 18.46 6.55 -1.35
CA ALA A 139 18.90 7.58 -2.28
C ALA A 139 19.52 6.97 -3.54
N ASN A 140 19.28 7.59 -4.70
CA ASN A 140 19.78 7.13 -5.98
C ASN A 140 21.24 7.56 -6.22
N GLU A 141 21.63 8.72 -5.68
CA GLU A 141 22.96 9.27 -5.86
C GLU A 141 23.98 8.59 -4.93
N GLY A 142 25.04 7.99 -5.50
CA GLY A 142 26.01 7.18 -4.74
C GLY A 142 26.81 7.91 -3.65
N ALA A 143 26.86 9.25 -3.69
CA ALA A 143 27.46 10.05 -2.61
C ALA A 143 26.54 10.20 -1.38
N ILE A 144 25.23 9.94 -1.55
CA ILE A 144 24.21 10.15 -0.54
C ILE A 144 23.90 8.82 0.13
N ARG A 145 24.17 8.76 1.44
CA ARG A 145 24.01 7.53 2.24
C ARG A 145 22.59 7.38 2.84
N SER A 146 21.67 8.25 2.46
CA SER A 146 20.29 8.24 2.97
C SER A 146 19.57 6.97 2.52
N LYS A 147 19.17 6.16 3.50
CA LYS A 147 18.36 4.95 3.32
C LYS A 147 17.71 4.60 4.64
N GLY A 148 16.58 3.90 4.57
CA GLY A 148 15.82 3.59 5.76
C GLY A 148 14.57 2.77 5.50
N THR A 149 13.71 2.75 6.50
CA THR A 149 12.39 2.11 6.49
C THR A 149 11.29 3.13 6.74
N VAL A 150 10.09 2.82 6.26
CA VAL A 150 8.86 3.57 6.51
C VAL A 150 7.80 2.66 7.09
N TYR A 151 7.00 3.21 8.00
CA TYR A 151 5.76 2.63 8.53
C TYR A 151 4.69 3.71 8.52
N PHE A 152 3.68 3.55 7.67
CA PHE A 152 2.55 4.47 7.56
C PHE A 152 1.22 3.76 7.81
N THR A 153 0.27 4.49 8.38
CA THR A 153 -1.14 4.14 8.37
C THR A 153 -1.80 4.79 7.15
N LEU A 154 -2.63 4.04 6.46
CA LEU A 154 -3.35 4.44 5.26
C LEU A 154 -4.75 4.90 5.66
N HIS A 155 -5.19 6.03 5.09
CA HIS A 155 -6.58 6.45 5.24
C HIS A 155 -7.53 5.43 4.61
N GLN A 156 -8.69 5.18 5.21
CA GLN A 156 -9.71 4.20 4.76
C GLN A 156 -10.15 4.31 3.29
N HIS A 157 -9.97 5.48 2.68
CA HIS A 157 -10.29 5.74 1.27
C HIS A 157 -9.06 5.82 0.35
N GLY A 158 -7.86 5.58 0.88
CA GLY A 158 -6.64 5.58 0.08
C GLY A 158 -6.17 6.93 -0.43
N VAL A 159 -6.61 8.02 0.21
CA VAL A 159 -6.35 9.39 -0.26
C VAL A 159 -5.10 10.01 0.37
N ASN A 160 -4.67 9.51 1.53
CA ASN A 160 -3.44 9.91 2.19
C ASN A 160 -2.91 8.81 3.11
N ALA A 161 -1.65 8.91 3.50
CA ALA A 161 -1.03 8.04 4.50
C ALA A 161 -0.10 8.87 5.39
N VAL A 162 0.03 8.49 6.66
CA VAL A 162 0.88 9.19 7.64
C VAL A 162 1.63 8.21 8.52
N GLY A 163 2.81 8.57 8.98
CA GLY A 163 3.52 7.79 9.99
C GLY A 163 4.99 8.15 10.05
N ARG A 164 5.85 7.16 10.25
CA ARG A 164 7.24 7.39 10.63
C ARG A 164 8.19 6.79 9.60
N TRP A 165 9.28 7.50 9.36
CA TRP A 165 10.45 6.95 8.69
C TRP A 165 11.57 6.81 9.71
N VAL A 166 12.38 5.77 9.57
CA VAL A 166 13.60 5.54 10.36
C VAL A 166 14.74 5.34 9.38
N GLY A 167 15.82 6.11 9.52
CA GLY A 167 16.93 6.10 8.59
C GLY A 167 18.22 6.58 9.21
N LEU A 168 19.30 6.46 8.45
CA LEU A 168 20.61 6.95 8.86
C LEU A 168 20.72 8.45 8.57
N SER A 169 21.15 9.24 9.55
CA SER A 169 21.58 10.61 9.31
C SER A 169 22.93 10.64 8.59
N TYR A 170 23.33 11.81 8.08
CA TYR A 170 24.63 11.99 7.44
C TYR A 170 25.80 11.61 8.36
N ASP A 171 25.68 11.94 9.66
CA ASP A 171 26.74 11.74 10.66
C ASP A 171 26.73 10.36 11.33
N GLY A 172 25.86 9.44 10.87
CA GLY A 172 25.86 8.04 11.29
C GLY A 172 24.79 7.57 12.30
N PRO A 173 24.20 8.39 13.21
CA PRO A 173 23.15 7.87 14.08
C PRO A 173 21.87 7.53 13.29
N ILE A 174 21.15 6.53 13.79
CA ILE A 174 19.79 6.23 13.34
C ILE A 174 18.88 7.33 13.91
N ILE A 175 18.12 7.96 13.04
CA ILE A 175 17.14 8.99 13.37
C ILE A 175 15.78 8.63 12.81
N THR A 176 14.74 9.27 13.33
CA THR A 176 13.35 9.08 12.90
C THR A 176 12.66 10.42 12.75
N GLY A 177 11.72 10.49 11.82
CA GLY A 177 10.87 11.68 11.61
C GLY A 177 9.48 11.31 11.12
N TRP A 178 8.60 12.31 11.01
CA TRP A 178 7.26 12.14 10.46
C TRP A 178 7.39 12.08 8.94
N GLY A 179 6.53 11.27 8.34
CA GLY A 179 6.32 11.23 6.90
C GLY A 179 4.83 11.26 6.61
N ALA A 180 4.46 11.93 5.54
CA ALA A 180 3.09 11.94 5.02
C ALA A 180 3.10 11.79 3.50
N LEU A 181 2.05 11.14 2.98
CA LEU A 181 1.74 11.01 1.57
C LEU A 181 0.34 11.57 1.32
N ALA A 182 0.15 12.38 0.28
CA ALA A 182 -1.17 12.89 -0.12
C ALA A 182 -1.25 13.14 -1.64
N LYS A 183 -2.43 13.46 -2.15
CA LYS A 183 -2.63 13.75 -3.58
C LYS A 183 -2.16 15.15 -3.96
N THR A 184 -2.10 16.08 -3.02
CA THR A 184 -1.66 17.46 -3.28
C THR A 184 -0.60 17.95 -2.29
N LYS A 185 0.14 18.98 -2.69
CA LYS A 185 1.14 19.63 -1.83
C LYS A 185 0.53 20.21 -0.55
N ASP A 186 -0.59 20.89 -0.67
CA ASP A 186 -1.22 21.58 0.45
C ASP A 186 -1.73 20.57 1.49
N GLU A 187 -2.32 19.46 1.04
CA GLU A 187 -2.75 18.37 1.92
C GLU A 187 -1.58 17.73 2.66
N VAL A 188 -0.47 17.42 1.96
CA VAL A 188 0.67 16.75 2.61
C VAL A 188 1.31 17.65 3.67
N VAL A 189 1.36 18.96 3.43
CA VAL A 189 1.87 19.95 4.40
C VAL A 189 0.93 20.05 5.60
N ALA A 190 -0.39 20.14 5.36
CA ALA A 190 -1.39 20.20 6.42
C ALA A 190 -1.36 18.95 7.33
N LEU A 191 -1.16 17.76 6.75
CA LEU A 191 -0.99 16.52 7.51
C LEU A 191 0.24 16.58 8.41
N MET A 192 1.38 17.07 7.90
CA MET A 192 2.60 17.22 8.68
C MET A 192 2.45 18.23 9.82
N ASP A 193 1.76 19.35 9.58
CA ASP A 193 1.47 20.34 10.61
C ASP A 193 0.66 19.74 11.76
N LYS A 194 -0.37 18.95 11.43
CA LYS A 194 -1.20 18.24 12.41
C LYS A 194 -0.39 17.21 13.22
N LEU A 195 0.43 16.39 12.57
CA LEU A 195 1.27 15.41 13.27
C LEU A 195 2.21 16.09 14.28
N ARG A 196 2.78 17.24 13.91
CA ARG A 196 3.64 18.03 14.80
C ARG A 196 2.88 18.63 15.98
N SER A 197 1.64 19.08 15.78
CA SER A 197 0.83 19.59 16.90
C SER A 197 0.47 18.49 17.89
N ASP A 198 0.10 17.32 17.37
CA ASP A 198 -0.34 16.18 18.18
C ASP A 198 0.82 15.59 19.01
N GLU A 199 2.04 15.55 18.44
CA GLU A 199 3.25 15.12 19.14
C GLU A 199 3.61 16.07 20.30
N LYS A 200 3.48 17.39 20.09
CA LYS A 200 3.70 18.39 21.15
C LYS A 200 2.68 18.28 22.28
N ALA A 201 1.41 18.03 21.96
CA ALA A 201 0.36 17.83 22.94
C ALA A 201 0.50 16.52 23.73
N SER A 202 1.12 15.50 23.13
CA SER A 202 1.37 14.21 23.80
C SER A 202 2.61 14.21 24.70
N ALA A 203 3.50 15.21 24.53
CA ALA A 203 4.72 15.38 25.32
C ALA A 203 4.57 16.35 26.51
N SER A 204 3.41 17.00 26.66
CA SER A 204 3.04 17.92 27.74
C SER A 204 2.15 17.25 28.78
#